data_AF-A0A3B0UU89-F1
#
_entry.id   AF-A0A3B0UU89-F1
#
_cell.length_a   1.000
_cell.length_b   1.000
_cell.length_c   1.000
_cell.angle_alpha   90.00
_cell.angle_beta   90.00
_cell.angle_gamma   90.00
#
_symmetry.space_group_name_H-M   'P 1'
#
loop_
_entity.id
_entity.type
_entity.pdbx_description
1 polymer ?
#
loop_
_entity_poly.entity_id
_entity_poly.type
_entity_poly.pdbx_seq_one_letter_code
_entity_poly.pdbx_strand_id
1 'polypeptide(L)' 'MRCPTGKKGYYLEREVQEALIRSHIRFLQAAKNYYRCHDCGEYHLTSQGALNPIINEPETKARIKREQQEQEWGGRY' A
#
# COMPACT_ATOMS: atom_id res chain seq x y z
N MET A 1 3.24 -1.32 -20.35
CA MET A 1 3.97 -2.60 -20.54
C MET A 1 3.74 -3.44 -19.31
N ARG A 2 3.56 -4.76 -19.42
CA ARG A 2 3.42 -5.62 -18.21
C ARG A 2 4.79 -5.81 -17.59
N CYS A 3 4.92 -5.57 -16.29
CA CYS A 3 6.14 -5.88 -15.55
C CYS A 3 6.49 -7.37 -15.72
N PRO A 4 7.76 -7.74 -15.97
CA PRO A 4 8.16 -9.15 -16.15
C PRO A 4 7.86 -10.00 -14.90
N THR A 5 7.77 -9.36 -13.73
CA THR A 5 7.41 -10.02 -12.48
C THR A 5 5.90 -10.27 -12.32
N GLY A 6 5.07 -9.78 -13.26
CA GLY A 6 3.61 -9.86 -13.17
C GLY A 6 2.98 -9.02 -12.04
N LYS A 7 3.79 -8.26 -11.30
CA LYS A 7 3.32 -7.43 -10.19
C LYS A 7 2.50 -6.25 -10.69
N LYS A 8 1.50 -5.86 -9.90
CA LYS A 8 0.72 -4.65 -10.15
C LYS A 8 1.63 -3.42 -10.08
N GLY A 9 1.70 -2.68 -11.18
CA GLY A 9 2.43 -1.42 -11.31
C GLY A 9 1.51 -0.22 -11.11
N TYR A 10 2.10 0.88 -10.66
CA TYR A 10 1.48 2.19 -10.54
C TYR A 10 2.33 3.23 -11.27
N TYR A 11 1.71 4.16 -11.98
CA TYR A 11 2.44 5.12 -12.81
C TYR A 11 2.99 6.29 -11.99
N LEU A 12 2.21 6.73 -11.00
CA LEU A 12 2.56 7.89 -10.19
C LEU A 12 2.87 7.49 -8.75
N GLU A 13 3.78 8.23 -8.14
CA GLU A 13 4.16 7.99 -6.74
C GLU A 13 2.95 8.10 -5.78
N ARG A 14 2.08 9.09 -6.00
CA ARG A 14 0.84 9.25 -5.22
C ARG A 14 -0.08 8.02 -5.30
N GLU A 15 -0.10 7.33 -6.43
CA GLU A 15 -0.97 6.16 -6.62
C GLU A 15 -0.42 4.96 -5.86
N VAL A 16 0.90 4.75 -5.85
CA VAL A 16 1.51 3.66 -5.10
C VAL A 16 1.48 3.94 -3.59
N GLN A 17 1.60 5.20 -3.17
CA GLN A 17 1.42 5.62 -1.78
C GLN A 17 0.01 5.33 -1.28
N GLU A 18 -1.02 5.77 -2.03
CA GLU A 18 -2.42 5.47 -1.70
C GLU A 18 -2.68 3.95 -1.73
N ALA A 19 -2.08 3.22 -2.67
CA ALA A 19 -2.17 1.77 -2.69
C ALA A 19 -1.50 1.09 -1.48
N LEU A 20 -0.38 1.62 -0.98
CA LEU A 20 0.29 1.14 0.22
C LEU A 20 -0.60 1.34 1.45
N ILE A 21 -1.21 2.53 1.60
CA ILE A 21 -2.17 2.83 2.68
C ILE A 21 -3.36 1.86 2.61
N ARG A 22 -3.96 1.68 1.43
CA ARG A 22 -5.06 0.73 1.23
C ARG A 22 -4.68 -0.71 1.53
N SER A 23 -3.43 -1.10 1.24
CA SER A 23 -2.93 -2.42 1.61
C SER A 23 -2.92 -2.60 3.13
N HIS A 24 -2.51 -1.57 3.88
CA HIS A 24 -2.53 -1.59 5.35
C HIS A 24 -3.95 -1.62 5.91
N ILE A 25 -4.91 -1.03 5.22
CA ILE A 25 -6.32 -1.09 5.63
C ILE A 25 -6.88 -2.51 5.45
N ARG A 26 -6.66 -3.12 4.28
CA ARG A 26 -7.34 -4.38 3.90
C ARG A 26 -6.67 -5.64 4.45
N PHE A 27 -5.35 -5.62 4.65
CA PHE A 27 -4.59 -6.83 4.93
C PHE A 27 -3.82 -6.74 6.24
N LEU A 28 -3.87 -7.81 7.03
CA LEU A 28 -3.04 -7.96 8.25
C LEU A 28 -1.54 -8.01 7.90
N GLN A 29 -1.19 -8.63 6.77
CA GLN A 29 0.17 -8.70 6.25
C GLN A 29 0.33 -7.77 5.04
N ALA A 30 0.32 -6.46 5.30
CA ALA A 30 0.45 -5.44 4.26
C ALA A 30 1.89 -5.29 3.74
N ALA A 31 2.01 -4.69 2.55
CA ALA A 31 3.30 -4.24 2.04
C ALA A 31 3.91 -3.19 2.97
N LYS A 32 5.24 -3.19 3.12
CA LYS A 32 5.96 -2.25 4.00
C LYS A 32 6.39 -0.99 3.26
N ASN A 33 6.70 -1.10 1.98
CA ASN A 33 7.22 0.00 1.20
C ASN A 33 6.88 -0.16 -0.29
N TYR A 34 7.39 0.75 -1.12
CA TYR A 34 7.33 0.65 -2.57
C TYR A 34 8.67 1.00 -3.21
N TYR A 35 8.88 0.56 -4.45
CA TYR A 35 10.07 0.87 -5.23
C TYR A 35 9.68 1.10 -6.69
N ARG A 36 10.52 1.82 -7.43
CA ARG A 36 10.39 1.95 -8.88
C ARG A 36 11.14 0.81 -9.56
N CYS A 37 10.45 0.03 -10.38
CA CYS A 37 11.07 -1.07 -11.12
C CYS A 37 11.91 -0.54 -12.27
N HIS A 38 13.12 -1.08 -12.43
CA HIS A 38 14.03 -0.71 -13.51
C HIS A 38 13.58 -1.29 -14.86
N ASP A 39 12.93 -2.45 -14.88
CA ASP A 39 12.51 -3.13 -16.12
C ASP A 39 11.28 -2.50 -16.77
N CYS A 40 10.24 -2.17 -16.00
CA CYS A 40 9.00 -1.58 -16.53
C CYS A 40 8.86 -0.08 -16.26
N GLY A 41 9.68 0.50 -15.39
CA GLY A 41 9.65 1.92 -15.04
C GLY A 41 8.51 2.34 -14.10
N GLU A 42 7.63 1.41 -13.72
CA GLU A 42 6.47 1.63 -12.85
C GLU A 42 6.81 1.41 -11.36
N TYR A 43 5.97 1.92 -10.47
CA TYR A 43 6.09 1.71 -9.03
C TYR A 43 5.40 0.42 -8.59
N HIS A 44 6.04 -0.33 -7.69
CA HIS A 44 5.51 -1.57 -7.12
C HIS A 44 5.61 -1.58 -5.61
N LEU A 45 4.61 -2.19 -4.97
CA LEU A 45 4.64 -2.46 -3.55
C LEU A 45 5.63 -3.59 -3.22
N THR A 46 6.23 -3.52 -2.05
CA THR A 46 7.12 -4.52 -1.51
C THR A 46 6.90 -4.73 -0.01
N SER A 47 6.94 -5.98 0.44
CA SER A 47 6.90 -6.34 1.86
C SER A 47 8.30 -6.41 2.47
N GLN A 48 9.34 -6.17 1.67
CA GLN A 48 10.75 -6.16 2.09
C GLN A 48 11.20 -4.74 2.47
N GLY A 49 12.19 -4.67 3.35
CA GLY A 49 12.80 -3.40 3.79
C GLY A 49 12.08 -2.71 4.95
N ALA A 50 12.43 -1.45 5.16
CA ALA A 50 11.87 -0.59 6.21
C ALA A 50 10.46 -0.11 5.85
N LEU A 51 9.63 0.08 6.89
CA LEU A 51 8.28 0.63 6.74
C LEU A 51 8.36 2.06 6.19
N ASN A 52 7.57 2.35 5.16
CA ASN A 52 7.53 3.68 4.56
C ASN A 52 7.07 4.72 5.61
N PRO A 53 7.75 5.88 5.73
CA PRO A 53 7.40 6.89 6.72
C PRO A 53 5.94 7.37 6.62
N ILE A 54 5.35 7.35 5.41
CA ILE A 54 3.95 7.76 5.19
C ILE A 54 2.95 6.98 6.07
N ILE A 55 3.26 5.72 6.37
CA ILE A 55 2.40 4.85 7.20
C ILE A 55 2.50 5.20 8.68
N ASN A 56 3.64 5.77 9.10
CA ASN A 56 3.86 6.20 10.47
C ASN A 56 3.38 7.63 10.73
N GLU A 57 3.02 8.39 9.69
CA GLU A 57 2.44 9.72 9.87
C GLU A 57 1.15 9.63 10.71
N PRO A 58 0.96 10.53 11.69
CA PRO A 58 -0.15 10.42 12.64
C PRO A 58 -1.51 10.46 11.95
N GLU A 59 -1.65 11.29 10.91
CA GLU A 59 -2.88 11.41 10.11
C GLU A 59 -3.18 10.13 9.33
N THR A 60 -2.19 9.60 8.62
CA THR A 60 -2.31 8.34 7.86
C THR A 60 -2.62 7.16 8.78
N LYS A 61 -1.95 7.07 9.93
CA LYS A 61 -2.17 6.01 10.91
C LYS A 61 -3.57 6.07 11.53
N ALA A 62 -4.08 7.27 11.81
CA ALA A 62 -5.45 7.47 12.27
C ALA A 62 -6.46 7.05 11.18
N ARG A 63 -6.22 7.43 9.93
CA ARG A 63 -7.03 7.02 8.77
C ARG A 63 -7.06 5.50 8.62
N ILE A 64 -5.90 4.82 8.64
CA ILE A 64 -5.81 3.36 8.52
C ILE A 64 -6.64 2.67 9.60
N LYS A 65 -6.47 3.08 10.87
CA LYS A 65 -7.23 2.50 11.99
C LYS A 65 -8.73 2.70 11.85
N ARG A 66 -9.16 3.90 11.45
CA ARG A 66 -10.58 4.22 11.27
C ARG A 66 -11.20 3.34 10.18
N GLU A 67 -10.56 3.29 9.01
CA GLU A 67 -11.07 2.49 7.88
C GLU A 67 -11.02 0.98 8.17
N GLN A 68 -10.05 0.50 8.95
CA GLN A 68 -10.03 -0.90 9.43
C GLN A 68 -11.25 -1.21 10.30
N GLN A 69 -11.54 -0.36 11.30
CA GLN A 69 -12.69 -0.54 12.17
C GLN A 69 -14.01 -0.52 11.39
N GLU A 70 -14.13 0.39 10.41
CA GLU A 70 -15.30 0.45 9.53
C GLU A 70 -15.48 -0.84 8.74
N GLN A 71 -14.40 -1.45 8.21
CA GLN A 71 -14.46 -2.73 7.51
C GLN A 71 -14.84 -3.89 8.44
N GLU A 72 -14.29 -3.92 9.65
CA GLU A 72 -14.62 -4.94 10.64
C GLU A 72 -16.10 -4.87 11.08
N TRP A 73 -16.67 -3.66 11.19
CA TRP A 73 -18.08 -3.47 11.55
C TRP A 73 -19.02 -3.70 10.37
N GLY A 74 -18.63 -3.28 9.17
CA GLY A 74 -19.41 -3.48 7.94
C GLY A 74 -19.52 -4.95 7.51
N GLY A 75 -18.59 -5.81 7.93
CA GLY A 75 -18.64 -7.25 7.67
C GLY A 75 -19.55 -8.06 8.61
N ARG A 76 -20.27 -7.41 9.54
CA ARG A 76 -21.12 -8.08 10.56
C ARG A 76 -22.63 -8.05 10.28
N TYR A 77 -23.07 -7.56 9.13
CA TYR A 77 -24.49 -7.55 8.71
C TYR A 77 -24.70 -8.30 7.40
#